data_AF-A0A3N5U1H5-F1
#
_entry.id   AF-A0A3N5U1H5-F1
#
_cell.length_a   1.000
_cell.length_b   1.000
_cell.length_c   1.000
_cell.angle_alpha   90.00
_cell.angle_beta   90.00
_cell.angle_gamma   90.00
#
_symmetry.space_group_name_H-M   'P 1'
#
loop_
_entity.id
_entity.type
_entity.pdbx_description
1 polymer ?
#
loop_
_entity_poly.entity_id
_entity_poly.type
_entity_poly.pdbx_seq_one_letter_code
_entity_poly.pdbx_strand_id
1 'polypeptide(L)' 'MTTAKTHQGEQERLSSLEQRAEQGGGPEAIARHHQRGKLTARERLDLLFDRGSFVEVNRLAESQAVDFGMQAKKV' A
#
# COMPACT_ATOMS: atom_id res chain seq x y z
N MET A 1 28.68 8.43 3.66
CA MET A 1 28.70 8.85 2.24
C MET A 1 27.26 9.14 1.84
N THR A 2 26.92 10.41 1.68
CA THR A 2 25.57 10.87 1.34
C THR A 2 25.36 10.61 -0.15
N THR A 3 24.62 9.56 -0.50
CA THR A 3 24.19 9.35 -1.88
C THR A 3 23.35 10.55 -2.29
N ALA A 4 23.84 11.36 -3.22
CA ALA A 4 23.12 12.52 -3.70
C ALA A 4 21.77 12.07 -4.28
N LYS A 5 20.68 12.72 -3.86
CA LYS A 5 19.34 12.47 -4.41
C LYS A 5 19.35 12.80 -5.90
N THR A 6 19.20 11.79 -6.74
CA THR A 6 18.99 11.95 -8.19
C THR A 6 17.51 11.82 -8.50
N HIS A 7 17.07 12.44 -9.60
CA HIS A 7 15.69 12.29 -10.07
C HIS A 7 15.31 10.81 -10.25
N GLN A 8 16.19 10.06 -10.91
CA GLN A 8 16.01 8.62 -11.13
C GLN A 8 15.87 7.85 -9.80
N GLY A 9 16.74 8.13 -8.81
CA GLY A 9 16.68 7.46 -7.51
C GLY A 9 15.39 7.78 -6.73
N GLU A 10 14.86 8.99 -6.81
CA GLU A 10 13.58 9.32 -6.17
C GLU A 10 12.38 8.68 -6.89
N GLN A 11 12.44 8.49 -8.21
CA GLN A 11 11.41 7.74 -8.95
C GLN A 11 11.38 6.26 -8.54
N GLU A 12 12.55 5.64 -8.42
CA GLU A 12 12.67 4.25 -7.93
C GLU A 12 12.18 4.12 -6.49
N ARG A 13 12.54 5.08 -5.64
CA ARG A 13 12.04 5.15 -4.26
C ARG A 13 10.51 5.26 -4.22
N LEU A 14 9.90 6.15 -5.01
CA LEU A 14 8.44 6.29 -5.06
C LEU A 14 7.78 4.98 -5.52
N SER A 15 8.25 4.39 -6.62
CA SER A 15 7.75 3.11 -7.13
C SER A 15 7.80 2.00 -6.08
N SER A 16 8.91 1.91 -5.31
CA SER A 16 9.02 0.93 -4.22
C SER A 16 8.01 1.16 -3.08
N LEU A 17 7.71 2.42 -2.76
CA LEU A 17 6.72 2.77 -1.74
C LEU A 17 5.31 2.40 -2.18
N GLU A 18 4.98 2.65 -3.45
CA GLU A 18 3.69 2.28 -4.04
C GLU A 18 3.50 0.77 -4.09
N GLN A 19 4.50 0.01 -4.52
CA GLN A 19 4.45 -1.46 -4.53
C GLN A 19 4.25 -2.05 -3.13
N ARG A 20 4.83 -1.42 -2.11
CA ARG A 20 4.63 -1.83 -0.71
C ARG A 20 3.20 -1.52 -0.26
N ALA A 21 2.68 -0.34 -0.54
CA ALA A 21 1.31 0.05 -0.20
C ALA A 21 0.25 -0.81 -0.91
N GLU A 22 0.54 -1.27 -2.12
CA GLU A 22 -0.34 -2.19 -2.86
C GLU A 22 -0.49 -3.56 -2.19
N GLN A 23 0.53 -4.02 -1.46
CA GLN A 23 0.49 -5.29 -0.71
C GLN A 23 -0.37 -5.20 0.57
N GLY A 24 -0.68 -3.99 1.04
CA GLY A 24 -1.47 -3.75 2.25
C GLY A 24 -0.94 -4.53 3.45
N GLY A 25 -1.79 -5.36 4.08
CA GLY A 25 -1.41 -6.19 5.23
C GLY A 25 -0.43 -7.33 4.92
N GLY A 26 0.10 -7.41 3.69
CA GLY A 26 1.05 -8.42 3.23
C GLY A 26 0.41 -9.73 2.77
N PRO A 27 1.21 -10.64 2.19
CA PRO A 27 0.72 -11.88 1.58
C PRO A 27 -0.10 -12.76 2.52
N GLU A 28 0.29 -12.83 3.80
CA GLU A 28 -0.43 -13.63 4.79
C GLU A 28 -1.85 -13.08 5.05
N ALA A 29 -2.00 -11.75 5.16
CA ALA A 29 -3.30 -11.14 5.36
C ALA A 29 -4.21 -11.34 4.14
N ILE A 30 -3.66 -11.20 2.93
CA ILE A 30 -4.37 -11.47 1.67
C ILE A 30 -4.87 -12.93 1.66
N ALA A 31 -3.99 -13.89 1.94
CA ALA A 31 -4.35 -15.30 1.99
C ALA A 31 -5.47 -15.58 3.02
N ARG A 32 -5.41 -14.98 4.21
CA ARG A 32 -6.49 -15.10 5.22
C ARG A 32 -7.82 -14.53 4.72
N HIS A 33 -7.83 -13.47 3.91
CA HIS A 33 -9.06 -12.95 3.30
C HIS A 33 -9.64 -13.96 2.32
N HIS A 34 -8.81 -14.47 1.40
CA HIS A 34 -9.24 -15.43 0.37
C HIS A 34 -9.71 -16.75 0.97
N GLN A 35 -9.02 -17.29 1.98
CA GLN A 35 -9.43 -18.50 2.70
C GLN A 35 -10.82 -18.39 3.33
N ARG A 36 -11.25 -17.17 3.66
CA ARG A 36 -12.59 -16.89 4.21
C ARG A 36 -13.63 -16.62 3.12
N GLY A 37 -13.30 -16.85 1.85
CA GLY A 37 -14.15 -16.53 0.70
C GLY A 37 -14.34 -15.04 0.48
N LYS A 38 -13.42 -14.20 0.96
CA LYS A 38 -13.51 -12.73 0.86
C LYS A 38 -12.46 -12.20 -0.09
N LEU A 39 -12.86 -11.24 -0.90
CA LEU A 39 -11.94 -10.40 -1.66
C LEU A 39 -11.21 -9.40 -0.76
N THR A 40 -10.01 -8.99 -1.16
CA THR A 40 -9.28 -7.86 -0.60
C THR A 40 -10.01 -6.53 -0.89
N ALA A 41 -9.55 -5.43 -0.28
CA ALA A 41 -10.14 -4.12 -0.56
C ALA A 41 -9.97 -3.73 -2.04
N ARG A 42 -8.76 -3.90 -2.61
CA ARG A 42 -8.46 -3.55 -4.01
C ARG A 42 -9.23 -4.42 -5.00
N GLU A 43 -9.30 -5.73 -4.78
CA GLU A 43 -10.08 -6.64 -5.62
C GLU A 43 -11.56 -6.26 -5.67
N ARG A 44 -12.13 -5.68 -4.60
CA ARG A 44 -13.51 -5.18 -4.62
C ARG A 44 -13.66 -3.91 -5.44
N LEU A 45 -12.65 -3.04 -5.42
CA LEU A 45 -12.63 -1.84 -6.26
C LEU A 45 -12.58 -2.22 -7.74
N ASP A 46 -11.75 -3.21 -8.08
CA ASP A 46 -11.62 -3.72 -9.47
C ASP A 46 -12.92 -4.31 -10.02
N LEU A 47 -13.79 -4.84 -9.16
CA LEU A 47 -15.12 -5.32 -9.55
C LEU A 47 -16.16 -4.21 -9.64
N LEU A 48 -16.00 -3.16 -8.85
CA LEU A 48 -16.99 -2.09 -8.73
C LEU A 48 -16.85 -1.04 -9.84
N PHE A 49 -15.61 -0.72 -10.22
CA PHE A 49 -15.30 0.35 -11.16
C PHE A 49 -15.00 -0.19 -12.55
N ASP A 50 -15.30 0.62 -13.56
CA ASP A 50 -14.85 0.33 -14.92
C ASP A 50 -13.33 0.26 -14.95
N ARG A 51 -12.79 -0.69 -15.72
CA ARG A 51 -11.35 -0.93 -15.78
C ARG A 51 -10.59 0.34 -16.14
N GLY A 52 -9.67 0.74 -15.27
CA GLY A 52 -8.83 1.93 -15.44
C GLY A 52 -9.49 3.27 -15.07
N SER A 53 -10.72 3.25 -14.55
CA SER A 53 -11.41 4.48 -14.12
C SER A 53 -11.10 4.90 -12.68
N PHE A 54 -10.69 3.96 -11.83
CA PHE A 54 -10.40 4.25 -10.42
C PHE A 54 -9.10 5.03 -10.26
N VAL A 55 -9.17 6.20 -9.62
CA VAL A 55 -8.03 7.04 -9.27
C VAL A 55 -7.89 7.10 -7.76
N GLU A 56 -6.80 6.54 -7.24
CA GLU A 56 -6.56 6.46 -5.80
C GLU A 56 -6.03 7.79 -5.25
N VAL A 57 -6.59 8.21 -4.11
CA VAL A 57 -6.09 9.35 -3.33
C VAL A 57 -5.51 8.84 -2.01
N ASN A 58 -4.49 9.53 -1.49
CA ASN A 58 -3.84 9.20 -0.22
C ASN A 58 -3.24 7.78 -0.15
N ARG A 59 -2.77 7.24 -1.28
CA ARG A 59 -2.16 5.89 -1.39
C ARG A 59 -1.04 5.60 -0.37
N LEU A 60 -0.28 6.62 0.03
CA LEU A 60 0.87 6.49 0.93
C LEU A 60 0.61 7.08 2.33
N ALA A 61 -0.65 7.33 2.70
CA ALA A 61 -0.98 7.87 4.01
C ALA A 61 -0.76 6.82 5.11
N GLU A 62 -0.03 7.20 6.16
CA GLU A 62 0.23 6.37 7.34
C GLU A 62 -0.42 7.00 8.59
N SER A 63 -0.72 6.18 9.59
CA SER A 63 -1.18 6.67 10.90
C SER A 63 -0.11 7.51 11.58
N GLN A 64 -0.53 8.58 12.26
CA GLN A 64 0.33 9.42 13.09
C GLN A 64 0.21 9.10 14.59
N ALA A 65 -0.61 8.11 14.96
CA ALA A 65 -0.81 7.72 16.36
C ALA A 65 0.49 7.13 16.95
N VAL A 66 0.84 7.58 18.15
CA VAL A 66 2.04 7.14 18.88
C VAL A 66 1.72 6.27 20.11
N ASP A 67 0.45 6.19 20.48
CA ASP A 67 0.01 5.39 21.62
C ASP A 67 0.02 3.89 21.28
N PHE A 68 0.13 3.05 22.32
CA PHE A 68 0.01 1.59 22.22
C PHE A 68 0.97 0.90 21.21
N GLY A 69 2.12 1.52 20.93
CA GLY A 69 3.10 0.98 19.98
C GLY A 69 2.74 1.18 18.50
N MET A 70 1.74 2.00 18.20
CA MET A 70 1.25 2.23 16.84
C MET A 70 2.30 2.87 15.91
N GLN A 71 3.28 3.59 16.45
CA GLN A 71 4.38 4.19 15.67
C GLN A 71 5.25 3.15 14.95
N ALA A 72 5.32 1.93 15.48
CA ALA A 72 6.08 0.83 14.88
C ALA A 72 5.27 0.09 13.80
N LYS A 73 3.95 0.33 13.72
CA LYS A 73 3.04 -0.38 12.84
C LYS A 73 2.71 0.49 11.63
N LYS A 74 3.42 0.24 10.54
CA LYS A 74 3.18 0.87 9.22
C LYS A 74 2.60 -0.17 8.27
N VAL A 75 1.54 0.20 7.57
CA VAL A 75 0.90 -0.59 6.52
C VAL A 75 1.02 0.22 5.24
#